data_AF-A0A6H9I0K0-F1
#
_entry.id   AF-A0A6H9I0K0-F1
#
_cell.length_a   1.000
_cell.length_b   1.000
_cell.length_c   1.000
_cell.angle_alpha   90.00
_cell.angle_beta   90.00
_cell.angle_gamma   90.00
#
_symmetry.space_group_name_H-M   'P 1'
#
loop_
_entity.id
_entity.type
_entity.pdbx_description
1 polymer ?
#
loop_
_entity_poly.entity_id
_entity_poly.type
_entity_poly.pdbx_seq_one_letter_code
_entity_poly.pdbx_strand_id
1 'polypeptide(L)'
;MSFDEFRTTCGREFRGSRKSVLITIDDGCADKWFSGYPVLRELEIPAVFFAISRKVIDGPVRLRSDQVSDPADRGCWPSYDERMTWAELRVMSAEGVVSLQSQPASQQNFAVLVTRPTARHAADRLCVLDRPPRL
;
A
#
# COMPACT_ATOMS: atom_id res chain seq x y z
N MET A 1 -12.88 3.03 -8.83
CA MET A 1 -13.51 1.69 -8.78
C MET A 1 -13.10 1.03 -7.47
N SER A 2 -13.95 0.20 -6.88
CA SER A 2 -13.64 -0.59 -5.68
C SER A 2 -12.83 -1.85 -6.01
N PHE A 3 -12.34 -2.53 -4.98
CA PHE A 3 -11.62 -3.80 -5.17
C PHE A 3 -12.53 -4.92 -5.68
N ASP A 4 -13.79 -4.95 -5.26
CA ASP A 4 -14.75 -5.95 -5.72
C ASP A 4 -15.15 -5.71 -7.18
N GLU A 5 -15.35 -4.45 -7.58
CA GLU A 5 -15.53 -4.08 -8.99
C GLU A 5 -14.32 -4.49 -9.83
N PHE A 6 -13.10 -4.30 -9.30
CA PHE A 6 -11.89 -4.72 -9.96
C PHE A 6 -11.83 -6.24 -10.12
N ARG A 7 -12.08 -7.00 -9.04
CA ARG A 7 -12.09 -8.47 -9.06
C ARG A 7 -13.10 -9.06 -10.04
N THR A 8 -14.30 -8.49 -10.09
CA THR A 8 -15.37 -8.96 -11.01
C THR A 8 -15.07 -8.63 -12.47
N THR A 9 -14.25 -7.61 -12.71
CA THR A 9 -13.78 -7.21 -14.04
C THR A 9 -12.57 -8.02 -14.50
N CYS A 10 -11.66 -8.40 -13.60
CA CYS A 10 -10.46 -9.15 -13.95
C CYS A 10 -10.81 -10.44 -14.71
N GLY A 11 -10.23 -10.62 -15.90
CA GLY A 11 -10.49 -11.77 -16.76
C GLY A 11 -11.80 -11.68 -17.57
N ARG A 12 -12.52 -10.56 -17.47
CA ARG A 12 -13.62 -10.20 -18.36
C ARG A 12 -13.24 -8.95 -19.15
N GLU A 13 -13.87 -8.75 -20.30
CA GLU A 13 -13.80 -7.48 -21.00
C GLU A 13 -14.41 -6.40 -20.09
N PHE A 14 -13.62 -5.43 -19.67
CA PHE A 14 -14.12 -4.30 -18.88
C PHE A 14 -15.05 -3.45 -19.76
N ARG A 15 -16.35 -3.60 -19.56
CA ARG A 15 -17.38 -2.85 -20.30
C ARG A 15 -17.80 -1.55 -19.63
N GLY A 16 -16.95 -1.00 -18.77
CA GLY A 16 -17.18 0.30 -18.17
C GLY A 16 -17.13 1.40 -19.23
N SER A 17 -18.15 2.25 -19.28
CA SER A 17 -18.24 3.35 -20.24
C SER A 17 -17.28 4.52 -19.94
N ARG A 18 -16.42 4.40 -18.91
CA ARG A 18 -15.52 5.45 -18.43
C ARG A 18 -14.18 4.90 -17.99
N LYS A 19 -13.12 5.70 -18.20
CA LYS A 19 -11.79 5.48 -17.62
C LYS A 19 -11.94 5.26 -16.12
N SER A 20 -11.33 4.20 -15.60
CA SER A 20 -11.45 3.79 -14.20
C SER A 20 -10.08 3.59 -13.58
N VAL A 21 -9.95 3.94 -12.31
CA VAL A 21 -8.73 3.78 -11.51
C VAL A 21 -9.05 3.01 -10.23
N LEU A 22 -8.10 2.18 -9.81
CA LEU A 22 -8.06 1.53 -8.51
C LEU A 22 -6.94 2.18 -7.69
N ILE A 23 -7.28 2.77 -6.54
CA ILE A 23 -6.28 3.39 -5.65
C ILE A 23 -5.74 2.32 -4.70
N THR A 24 -4.43 2.26 -4.56
CA THR A 24 -3.72 1.36 -3.65
C THR A 24 -2.87 2.16 -2.67
N ILE A 25 -2.80 1.70 -1.43
CA ILE A 25 -2.00 2.27 -0.35
C ILE A 25 -1.16 1.16 0.27
N ASP A 26 0.15 1.38 0.40
CA ASP A 26 1.12 0.39 0.87
C ASP A 26 1.78 0.79 2.21
N ASP A 27 2.63 -0.10 2.73
CA ASP A 27 3.64 0.10 3.80
C ASP A 27 3.17 0.34 5.24
N GLY A 28 1.96 0.84 5.49
CA GLY A 28 1.44 0.97 6.86
C GLY A 28 1.86 2.23 7.63
N CYS A 29 2.29 3.30 6.96
CA CYS A 29 2.68 4.56 7.62
C CYS A 29 1.47 5.34 8.15
N ALA A 30 1.62 5.99 9.31
CA ALA A 30 0.53 6.66 10.04
C ALA A 30 -0.06 7.89 9.31
N ASP A 31 0.66 8.47 8.35
CA ASP A 31 0.15 9.55 7.48
C ASP A 31 -1.09 9.11 6.69
N LYS A 32 -1.20 7.82 6.37
CA LYS A 32 -2.36 7.26 5.67
C LYS A 32 -3.62 7.30 6.54
N TRP A 33 -3.49 7.09 7.85
CA TRP A 33 -4.57 7.32 8.81
C TRP A 33 -4.84 8.81 9.00
N PHE A 34 -3.79 9.58 9.30
CA PHE A 34 -3.92 10.98 9.71
C PHE A 34 -4.49 11.86 8.59
N SER A 35 -3.94 11.76 7.38
CA SER A 35 -4.32 12.64 6.25
C SER A 35 -4.99 11.90 5.10
N GLY A 36 -4.55 10.67 4.80
CA GLY A 36 -5.06 9.93 3.63
C GLY A 36 -6.53 9.53 3.76
N TYR A 37 -6.89 8.93 4.91
CA TYR A 37 -8.22 8.42 5.17
C TYR A 37 -9.31 9.50 5.18
N PRO A 38 -9.14 10.68 5.81
CA PRO A 38 -10.12 11.77 5.71
C PRO A 38 -10.45 12.15 4.27
N VAL A 39 -9.45 12.28 3.39
CA VAL A 39 -9.65 12.62 1.97
C VAL A 39 -10.40 11.52 1.23
N LEU A 40 -10.01 10.25 1.42
CA LEU A 40 -10.72 9.13 0.79
C LEU A 40 -12.18 9.06 1.24
N ARG A 41 -12.42 9.28 2.53
CA ARG A 41 -13.76 9.25 3.12
C ARG A 41 -14.63 10.40 2.59
N GLU A 42 -14.12 11.63 2.62
CA GLU A 42 -14.86 12.82 2.17
C GLU A 42 -15.25 12.73 0.70
N LEU A 43 -14.37 12.20 -0.13
CA LEU A 43 -14.59 12.07 -1.57
C LEU A 43 -15.27 10.75 -1.97
N GLU A 44 -15.62 9.90 -1.00
CA GLU A 44 -16.19 8.56 -1.22
C GLU A 44 -15.35 7.70 -2.18
N ILE A 45 -14.03 7.83 -2.12
CA ILE A 45 -13.11 7.11 -2.99
C ILE A 45 -12.68 5.80 -2.31
N PRO A 46 -13.07 4.63 -2.86
CA PRO A 46 -12.63 3.36 -2.32
C PRO A 46 -11.15 3.12 -2.63
N ALA A 47 -10.41 2.58 -1.67
CA ALA A 47 -9.01 2.21 -1.84
C ALA A 47 -8.73 0.78 -1.38
N VAL A 48 -7.61 0.22 -1.82
CA VAL A 48 -7.05 -1.04 -1.35
C VAL A 48 -5.86 -0.73 -0.47
N PHE A 49 -5.86 -1.24 0.76
CA PHE A 49 -4.74 -1.08 1.68
C PHE A 49 -3.98 -2.39 1.81
N PHE A 50 -2.73 -2.38 1.37
CA PHE A 50 -1.81 -3.50 1.43
C PHE A 50 -1.00 -3.44 2.72
N ALA A 51 -1.47 -4.15 3.75
CA ALA A 51 -0.85 -4.15 5.07
C ALA A 51 0.36 -5.08 5.11
N ILE A 52 1.51 -4.53 5.48
CA ILE A 52 2.67 -5.30 5.91
C ILE A 52 2.49 -5.58 7.38
N SER A 53 1.99 -6.77 7.71
CA SER A 53 1.54 -7.11 9.06
C SER A 53 2.57 -6.82 10.16
N ARG A 54 3.87 -7.04 9.91
CA ARG A 54 4.96 -6.75 10.86
C ARG A 54 5.22 -5.25 11.10
N LYS A 55 4.70 -4.37 10.24
CA LYS A 55 4.85 -2.92 10.32
C LYS A 55 3.62 -2.26 10.94
N VAL A 56 2.48 -2.92 11.00
CA VAL A 56 1.30 -2.42 11.70
C VAL A 56 1.45 -2.74 13.19
N ILE A 57 1.21 -1.75 14.04
CA ILE A 57 1.42 -1.88 15.49
C ILE A 57 0.09 -2.04 16.22
N ASP A 58 0.14 -2.51 17.46
CA ASP A 58 -1.00 -2.41 18.37
C ASP A 58 -1.10 -1.00 18.94
N GLY A 59 -2.32 -0.56 19.26
CA GLY A 59 -2.55 0.75 19.86
C GLY A 59 -3.99 1.25 19.66
N PRO A 60 -4.32 2.39 20.26
CA PRO A 60 -5.63 3.01 20.11
C PRO A 60 -5.80 3.62 18.71
N VAL A 61 -7.02 4.08 18.44
CA VAL A 61 -7.31 4.96 17.31
C VAL A 61 -6.82 6.36 17.65
N ARG A 62 -5.91 6.93 16.84
CA ARG A 62 -5.45 8.31 17.01
C ARG A 62 -6.37 9.30 16.30
N LEU A 63 -6.19 10.60 16.59
CA LEU A 63 -6.86 11.66 15.84
C LEU A 63 -6.37 11.72 14.39
N ARG A 64 -7.21 12.31 13.55
CA ARG A 64 -6.95 12.57 12.12
C ARG A 64 -6.95 14.05 11.83
N SER A 65 -6.54 14.43 10.63
CA SER A 65 -6.48 15.83 10.20
C SER A 65 -7.86 16.52 10.21
N ASP A 66 -8.96 15.80 9.99
CA ASP A 66 -10.33 16.33 10.09
C ASP A 66 -10.84 16.49 11.54
N GLN A 67 -10.04 16.08 12.53
CA GLN A 67 -10.42 16.06 13.95
C GLN A 67 -9.50 16.92 14.82
N VAL A 68 -8.48 17.55 14.23
CA VAL A 68 -7.59 18.49 14.93
C VAL A 68 -7.97 19.92 14.60
N SER A 69 -7.76 20.83 15.54
CA SER A 69 -8.16 22.24 15.40
C SER A 69 -7.34 23.01 14.36
N ASP A 70 -6.05 22.68 14.22
CA ASP A 70 -5.16 23.25 13.21
C ASP A 70 -4.32 22.14 12.55
N PRO A 71 -4.75 21.63 11.38
CA PRO A 71 -4.01 20.60 10.65
C PRO A 71 -2.68 21.08 10.08
N ALA A 72 -2.43 22.40 10.03
CA ALA A 72 -1.15 22.97 9.59
C ALA A 72 -0.10 22.96 10.71
N ASP A 73 -0.49 22.73 11.96
CA ASP A 73 0.43 22.51 13.06
C ASP A 73 1.16 21.18 12.89
N ARG A 74 2.46 21.25 12.61
CA ARG A 74 3.33 20.07 12.46
C ARG A 74 3.40 19.24 13.73
N GLY A 75 3.11 19.80 14.91
CA GLY A 75 3.04 19.06 16.17
C GLY A 75 1.94 18.01 16.20
N CYS A 76 0.90 18.15 15.38
CA CYS A 76 -0.19 17.17 15.25
C CYS A 76 0.13 16.05 14.24
N TRP A 77 1.16 16.21 13.41
CA TRP A 77 1.49 15.21 12.39
C TRP A 77 2.22 14.02 13.01
N PRO A 78 1.88 12.79 12.60
CA PRO A 78 2.65 11.63 13.01
C PRO A 78 4.09 11.76 12.52
N SER A 79 5.04 11.19 13.27
CA SER A 79 6.42 11.14 12.82
C SER A 79 6.56 10.28 11.55
N TYR A 80 7.59 10.52 10.74
CA TYR A 80 7.77 9.84 9.46
C TYR A 80 7.80 8.30 9.58
N ASP A 81 8.41 7.79 10.66
CA ASP A 81 8.54 6.35 10.90
C ASP A 81 7.35 5.74 11.66
N GLU A 82 6.40 6.58 12.08
CA GLU A 82 5.24 6.16 12.83
C GLU A 82 4.31 5.28 11.99
N ARG A 83 3.86 4.19 12.60
CA ARG A 83 3.06 3.17 11.95
C ARG A 83 1.61 3.29 12.33
N MET A 84 0.73 2.91 11.42
CA MET A 84 -0.70 2.74 11.71
C MET A 84 -0.92 1.66 12.76
N THR A 85 -1.99 1.81 13.53
CA THR A 85 -2.43 0.78 14.46
C THR A 85 -3.43 -0.17 13.80
N TRP A 86 -3.55 -1.39 14.32
CA TRP A 86 -4.61 -2.31 13.89
C TRP A 86 -6.02 -1.74 14.15
N ALA A 87 -6.20 -0.93 15.20
CA ALA A 87 -7.48 -0.32 15.50
C ALA A 87 -7.90 0.67 14.41
N GLU A 88 -6.98 1.47 13.89
CA GLU A 88 -7.21 2.42 12.80
C GLU A 88 -7.60 1.69 11.50
N LEU A 89 -6.87 0.63 11.14
CA LEU A 89 -7.21 -0.17 9.95
C LEU A 89 -8.60 -0.82 10.06
N ARG A 90 -9.00 -1.26 11.27
CA ARG A 90 -10.35 -1.79 11.49
C ARG A 90 -11.42 -0.72 11.28
N VAL A 91 -11.20 0.52 11.71
CA VAL A 91 -12.13 1.63 11.45
C VAL A 91 -12.27 1.85 9.95
N MET A 92 -11.15 2.03 9.24
CA MET A 92 -11.18 2.28 7.79
C MET A 92 -11.85 1.15 7.02
N SER A 93 -11.65 -0.10 7.44
CA SER A 93 -12.27 -1.28 6.83
C SER A 93 -13.75 -1.41 7.16
N ALA A 94 -14.14 -1.15 8.42
CA ALA A 94 -15.54 -1.26 8.86
C ALA A 94 -16.43 -0.20 8.22
N GLU A 95 -15.89 0.98 7.91
CA GLU A 95 -16.58 2.04 7.18
C GLU A 95 -16.59 1.81 5.65
N GLY A 96 -15.96 0.75 5.15
CA GLY A 96 -15.92 0.42 3.72
C GLY A 96 -15.04 1.33 2.87
N VAL A 97 -14.27 2.24 3.49
CA VAL A 97 -13.37 3.16 2.75
C VAL A 97 -12.17 2.41 2.20
N VAL A 98 -11.67 1.39 2.92
CA VAL A 98 -10.56 0.55 2.44
C VAL A 98 -10.88 -0.94 2.47
N SER A 99 -10.45 -1.64 1.42
CA SER A 99 -10.34 -3.10 1.39
C SER A 99 -8.95 -3.51 1.85
N LEU A 100 -8.83 -4.29 2.92
CA LEU A 100 -7.53 -4.75 3.45
C LEU A 100 -7.00 -5.96 2.66
N GLN A 101 -5.75 -5.89 2.24
CA GLN A 101 -5.01 -6.96 1.58
C GLN A 101 -3.64 -7.14 2.24
N SER A 102 -3.00 -8.29 2.04
CA SER A 102 -1.68 -8.57 2.63
C SER A 102 -0.56 -8.19 1.67
N GLN A 103 0.47 -7.52 2.18
CA GLN A 103 1.75 -7.31 1.49
C GLN A 103 2.85 -8.12 2.18
N PRO A 104 3.47 -9.09 1.47
CA PRO A 104 4.56 -9.87 2.03
C PRO A 104 5.74 -8.98 2.38
N ALA A 105 6.21 -9.10 3.61
CA ALA A 105 7.27 -8.26 4.13
C ALA A 105 8.64 -8.54 3.48
N SER A 106 8.78 -9.65 2.75
CA SER A 106 9.96 -10.02 1.97
C SER A 106 10.16 -9.21 0.69
N GLN A 107 9.14 -8.47 0.22
CA GLN A 107 9.24 -7.69 -1.02
C GLN A 107 9.70 -6.23 -0.83
N GLN A 108 10.04 -5.82 0.39
CA GLN A 108 10.54 -4.45 0.65
C GLN A 108 12.01 -4.23 0.27
N ASN A 109 12.76 -5.31 0.04
CA ASN A 109 14.14 -5.22 -0.42
C ASN A 109 14.16 -5.63 -1.89
N PHE A 110 14.49 -4.72 -2.80
CA PHE A 110 14.90 -5.06 -4.17
C PHE A 110 16.24 -5.82 -4.13
N ALA A 111 16.26 -7.01 -3.53
CA ALA A 111 17.26 -8.02 -3.85
C ALA A 111 16.86 -8.57 -5.22
N VAL A 112 17.42 -7.94 -6.26
CA VAL A 112 17.60 -8.42 -7.63
C VAL A 112 16.64 -9.56 -7.99
N LEU A 113 15.54 -9.23 -8.67
CA LEU A 113 14.85 -10.20 -9.52
C LEU A 113 15.86 -10.65 -10.58
N VAL A 114 16.65 -11.68 -10.26
CA VAL A 114 17.35 -12.47 -11.26
C VAL A 114 16.25 -13.08 -12.09
N THR A 115 16.10 -12.57 -13.31
CA THR A 115 15.28 -13.20 -14.33
C THR A 115 15.74 -14.65 -14.42
N ARG A 116 14.90 -15.59 -13.98
CA ARG A 116 15.06 -16.97 -14.42
C ARG A 116 14.76 -16.94 -15.91
N PRO A 117 15.73 -17.19 -16.80
CA PRO A 117 15.41 -17.33 -18.20
C PRO A 117 14.56 -18.59 -18.30
N THR A 118 13.32 -18.45 -18.75
CA THR A 118 12.63 -19.59 -19.35
C THR A 118 13.51 -20.06 -20.49
N ALA A 119 14.12 -21.24 -20.33
CA ALA A 119 14.93 -21.88 -21.34
C ALA A 119 14.10 -22.08 -22.61
N ARG A 120 14.22 -21.14 -23.56
CA ARG A 120 13.91 -21.26 -25.00
C ARG A 120 14.30 -19.97 -25.72
N HIS A 121 15.59 -19.72 -25.83
CA HIS A 121 16.30 -19.57 -27.09
C HIS A 121 17.74 -19.14 -26.83
N ALA A 122 18.60 -19.57 -27.74
CA ALA A 122 20.05 -19.62 -27.60
C ALA A 122 20.72 -18.24 -27.64
N ALA A 123 21.91 -18.22 -27.05
CA ALA A 123 23.06 -17.37 -27.38
C ALA A 123 22.83 -15.85 -27.37
N ASP A 124 23.32 -15.15 -26.34
CA ASP A 124 24.60 -14.46 -26.47
C ASP A 124 25.03 -13.77 -25.17
N ARG A 125 26.35 -13.62 -25.07
CA ARG A 125 27.19 -13.18 -23.95
C ARG A 125 26.68 -11.98 -23.15
N LEU A 126 26.82 -12.04 -21.82
CA LEU A 126 27.20 -10.86 -21.03
C LEU A 126 28.07 -11.24 -19.83
N CYS A 127 29.15 -10.48 -19.67
CA CYS A 127 30.30 -10.71 -18.80
C CYS A 127 29.95 -10.71 -17.31
N VAL A 128 30.50 -11.68 -16.59
CA VAL A 128 30.58 -11.71 -15.13
C VAL A 128 31.68 -10.74 -14.71
N LEU A 129 31.35 -9.73 -13.89
CA LEU A 129 32.33 -9.11 -13.02
C LEU A 129 32.11 -9.66 -11.61
N ASP A 130 33.06 -10.50 -11.21
CA ASP A 130 33.25 -11.01 -9.86
C ASP A 130 33.34 -9.87 -8.84
N ARG A 131 32.74 -10.08 -7.66
CA ARG A 131 33.22 -9.45 -6.42
C ARG A 131 33.83 -10.53 -5.53
N PRO A 132 35.06 -10.35 -5.03
CA PRO A 132 35.64 -11.23 -4.01
C PRO A 132 35.07 -10.95 -2.60
N PRO A 133 35.30 -11.87 -1.64
CA PRO A 133 34.54 -11.95 -0.40
C PRO A 133 35.01 -10.97 0.69
N ARG A 134 34.13 -10.84 1.69
CA ARG A 134 34.25 -10.00 2.89
C ARG A 134 35.47 -10.34 3.74
N LEU A 135 36.00 -9.30 4.39
CA LEU A 135 36.47 -9.35 5.78
C LEU A 135 35.57 -8.45 6.61
#